data_AF-A0A1H8ZPX4-F1
#
_entry.id   AF-A0A1H8ZPX4-F1
#
_cell.length_a   1.000
_cell.length_b   1.000
_cell.length_c   1.000
_cell.angle_alpha   90.00
_cell.angle_beta   90.00
_cell.angle_gamma   90.00
#
_symmetry.space_group_name_H-M   'P 1'
#
loop_
_entity.id
_entity.type
_entity.pdbx_description
1 polymer ?
#
loop_
_entity_poly.entity_id
_entity_poly.type
_entity_poly.pdbx_seq_one_letter_code
_entity_poly.pdbx_strand_id
1 'polypeptide(L)'
;MKKIISILLIIVMILLTSCNISESIKLDKRKKRERDKITKNVIECINNKDCENLKNMFCKKYQEDEKLEEDIYELFDYFDEEIVSYEDDGTYGTSETVVSDGKIVLDYDSTYVKNVTLGNKKYSLSIDITWVDKDDEDMEGVTGIGIRDKNKAIIFYI
;
A
#
# COMPACT_ATOMS: atom_id res chain seq x y z
N MET A 1 -7.51 50.90 7.79
CA MET A 1 -6.19 50.44 7.29
C MET A 1 -5.66 49.23 8.06
N LYS A 2 -5.48 49.27 9.39
CA LYS A 2 -4.99 48.11 10.19
C LYS A 2 -5.81 46.82 10.01
N LYS A 3 -7.15 46.91 9.94
CA LYS A 3 -8.05 45.75 9.70
C LYS A 3 -7.92 45.16 8.29
N ILE A 4 -7.64 45.99 7.27
CA ILE A 4 -7.48 45.56 5.88
C ILE A 4 -6.12 44.85 5.70
N ILE A 5 -5.06 45.39 6.30
CA ILE A 5 -3.73 44.76 6.31
C ILE A 5 -3.79 43.40 7.02
N SER A 6 -4.52 43.31 8.14
CA SER A 6 -4.73 42.05 8.86
C SER A 6 -5.45 40.99 8.00
N ILE A 7 -6.51 41.38 7.29
CA ILE A 7 -7.23 40.48 6.36
C ILE A 7 -6.33 40.04 5.19
N LEU A 8 -5.54 40.96 4.63
CA LEU A 8 -4.61 40.64 3.54
C LEU A 8 -3.54 39.63 3.97
N LEU A 9 -3.00 39.77 5.19
CA LEU A 9 -2.03 38.84 5.76
C LEU A 9 -2.64 37.44 5.97
N ILE A 10 -3.90 37.35 6.41
CA ILE A 10 -4.61 36.07 6.55
C ILE A 10 -4.80 35.40 5.19
N ILE A 11 -5.18 36.16 4.15
CA ILE A 11 -5.36 35.63 2.78
C ILE A 11 -4.02 35.11 2.23
N VAL A 12 -2.92 35.83 2.42
CA VAL A 12 -1.59 35.39 1.99
C VAL A 12 -1.17 34.11 2.70
N MET A 13 -1.45 33.95 4.00
CA MET A 13 -1.18 32.70 4.73
C MET A 13 -2.01 31.52 4.20
N ILE A 14 -3.27 31.75 3.82
CA ILE A 14 -4.14 30.70 3.23
C ILE A 14 -3.64 30.28 1.84
N LEU A 15 -3.14 31.23 1.03
CA LEU A 15 -2.61 30.94 -0.30
C LEU A 15 -1.29 30.17 -0.25
N LEU A 16 -0.50 30.33 0.81
CA LEU A 16 0.76 29.59 0.99
C LEU A 16 0.53 28.13 1.43
N THR A 17 -0.58 27.82 2.09
CA THR A 17 -0.91 26.46 2.54
C THR A 17 -1.70 25.65 1.52
N SER A 18 -2.24 26.28 0.46
CA SER A 18 -3.11 25.61 -0.51
C SER A 18 -2.40 24.64 -1.46
N CYS A 19 -1.10 24.82 -1.72
CA CYS A 19 -0.34 23.92 -2.60
C CYS A 19 -0.22 22.51 -1.99
N ASN A 20 0.14 22.42 -0.72
CA ASN A 20 0.37 21.15 -0.02
C ASN A 20 -0.94 20.36 0.15
N ILE A 21 -2.06 21.07 0.39
CA ILE A 21 -3.41 20.48 0.45
C ILE A 21 -3.80 19.85 -0.90
N SER A 22 -3.36 20.42 -2.03
CA SER A 22 -3.69 19.87 -3.35
C SER A 22 -3.00 18.53 -3.60
N GLU A 23 -1.74 18.40 -3.18
CA GLU A 23 -0.94 17.19 -3.39
C GLU A 23 -1.45 16.04 -2.51
N SER A 24 -1.68 16.28 -1.23
CA SER A 24 -2.23 15.26 -0.31
C SER A 24 -3.60 14.76 -0.77
N ILE A 25 -4.52 15.65 -1.17
CA ILE A 25 -5.83 15.26 -1.68
C ILE A 25 -5.73 14.41 -2.96
N LYS A 26 -4.78 14.71 -3.85
CA LYS A 26 -4.55 13.92 -5.06
C LYS A 26 -4.03 12.53 -4.71
N LEU A 27 -3.07 12.46 -3.79
CA LEU A 27 -2.52 11.19 -3.32
C LEU A 27 -3.60 10.33 -2.66
N ASP A 28 -4.39 10.87 -1.74
CA ASP A 28 -5.49 10.15 -1.09
C ASP A 28 -6.50 9.59 -2.09
N LYS A 29 -6.84 10.37 -3.13
CA LYS A 29 -7.72 9.90 -4.21
C LYS A 29 -7.09 8.78 -5.03
N ARG A 30 -5.78 8.85 -5.31
CA ARG A 30 -5.04 7.78 -5.97
C ARG A 30 -5.06 6.51 -5.12
N LYS A 31 -4.67 6.63 -3.84
CA LYS A 31 -4.64 5.53 -2.85
C LYS A 31 -5.98 4.82 -2.79
N LYS A 32 -7.07 5.57 -2.62
CA LYS A 32 -8.43 5.00 -2.56
C LYS A 32 -8.85 4.30 -3.85
N ARG A 33 -8.46 4.82 -5.02
CA ARG A 33 -8.82 4.24 -6.32
C ARG A 33 -8.01 2.99 -6.66
N GLU A 34 -6.72 2.99 -6.34
CA GLU A 34 -5.79 1.95 -6.78
C GLU A 34 -5.71 0.79 -5.78
N ARG A 35 -5.89 1.04 -4.49
CA ARG A 35 -5.77 0.00 -3.45
C ARG A 35 -6.71 -1.17 -3.67
N ASP A 36 -8.02 -0.92 -3.86
CA ASP A 36 -8.99 -1.98 -4.12
C ASP A 36 -8.60 -2.84 -5.33
N LYS A 37 -8.00 -2.22 -6.36
CA LYS A 37 -7.54 -2.92 -7.55
C LYS A 37 -6.30 -3.77 -7.25
N ILE A 38 -5.33 -3.21 -6.51
CA ILE A 38 -4.13 -3.94 -6.09
C ILE A 38 -4.53 -5.15 -5.24
N THR A 39 -5.38 -4.96 -4.23
CA THR A 39 -5.87 -6.04 -3.37
C THR A 39 -6.53 -7.16 -4.19
N LYS A 40 -7.44 -6.82 -5.10
CA LYS A 40 -8.11 -7.81 -5.97
C LYS A 40 -7.13 -8.56 -6.84
N ASN A 41 -6.20 -7.86 -7.48
CA ASN A 41 -5.23 -8.46 -8.37
C ASN A 41 -4.26 -9.39 -7.60
N VAL A 42 -3.81 -9.01 -6.41
CA VAL A 42 -2.98 -9.89 -5.57
C VAL A 42 -3.72 -11.17 -5.24
N ILE A 43 -4.98 -11.07 -4.80
CA ILE A 43 -5.81 -12.25 -4.47
C ILE A 43 -6.03 -13.13 -5.71
N GLU A 44 -6.31 -12.52 -6.86
CA GLU A 44 -6.49 -13.24 -8.12
C GLU A 44 -5.21 -13.98 -8.53
N CYS A 45 -4.04 -13.35 -8.39
CA CYS A 45 -2.76 -14.00 -8.68
C CYS A 45 -2.48 -15.15 -7.71
N ILE A 46 -2.77 -14.99 -6.42
CA ILE A 46 -2.65 -16.07 -5.43
C ILE A 46 -3.55 -17.25 -5.79
N ASN A 47 -4.84 -16.99 -6.06
CA ASN A 47 -5.80 -18.03 -6.41
C ASN A 47 -5.43 -18.78 -7.70
N ASN A 48 -4.89 -18.07 -8.69
CA ASN A 48 -4.48 -18.64 -9.97
C ASN A 48 -3.04 -19.16 -9.99
N LYS A 49 -2.28 -19.00 -8.89
CA LYS A 49 -0.83 -19.24 -8.82
C LYS A 49 -0.06 -18.55 -9.94
N ASP A 50 -0.45 -17.31 -10.26
CA ASP A 50 0.11 -16.51 -11.35
C ASP A 50 1.34 -15.73 -10.89
N CYS A 51 2.49 -16.40 -10.93
CA CYS A 51 3.76 -15.83 -10.47
C CYS A 51 4.19 -14.61 -11.31
N GLU A 52 4.00 -14.66 -12.62
CA GLU A 52 4.46 -13.60 -13.53
C GLU A 52 3.69 -12.30 -13.26
N ASN A 53 2.36 -12.37 -13.17
CA ASN A 53 1.57 -11.18 -12.87
C ASN A 53 1.80 -10.69 -11.45
N LEU A 54 1.94 -11.57 -10.45
CA LEU A 54 2.22 -11.13 -9.08
C LEU A 54 3.57 -10.42 -8.98
N LYS A 55 4.62 -10.96 -9.62
CA LYS A 55 5.96 -10.34 -9.72
C LYS A 55 5.88 -8.96 -10.36
N ASN A 56 5.13 -8.81 -11.44
CA ASN A 56 4.94 -7.53 -12.14
C ASN A 56 4.20 -6.46 -11.30
N MET A 57 3.55 -6.84 -10.20
CA MET A 57 2.93 -5.89 -9.27
C MET A 57 3.91 -5.28 -8.27
N PHE A 58 5.04 -5.95 -8.01
CA PHE A 58 6.09 -5.41 -7.14
C PHE A 58 6.73 -4.17 -7.74
N CYS A 59 7.29 -3.30 -6.90
CA CYS A 59 8.11 -2.20 -7.37
C CYS A 59 9.33 -2.73 -8.12
N LYS A 60 9.90 -1.93 -9.02
CA LYS A 60 10.98 -2.38 -9.92
C LYS A 60 12.18 -2.92 -9.15
N LYS A 61 12.52 -2.31 -8.01
CA LYS A 61 13.63 -2.77 -7.19
C LYS A 61 13.47 -4.22 -6.74
N TYR A 62 12.26 -4.62 -6.37
CA TYR A 62 11.96 -6.00 -6.01
C TYR A 62 11.87 -6.91 -7.25
N GLN A 63 11.43 -6.40 -8.41
CA GLN A 63 11.44 -7.18 -9.66
C GLN A 63 12.85 -7.59 -10.10
N GLU A 64 13.86 -6.83 -9.70
CA GLU A 64 15.28 -7.13 -9.92
C GLU A 64 15.87 -8.14 -8.90
N ASP A 65 15.15 -8.45 -7.82
CA ASP A 65 15.58 -9.47 -6.86
C ASP A 65 15.41 -10.88 -7.46
N GLU A 66 16.53 -11.60 -7.56
CA GLU A 66 16.57 -12.97 -8.06
C GLU A 66 15.74 -13.94 -7.21
N LYS A 67 15.48 -13.61 -5.95
CA LYS A 67 14.70 -14.43 -5.01
C LYS A 67 13.20 -14.21 -5.06
N LEU A 68 12.75 -13.07 -5.62
CA LEU A 68 11.33 -12.71 -5.58
C LEU A 68 10.43 -13.81 -6.18
N GLU A 69 10.90 -14.46 -7.23
CA GLU A 69 10.16 -15.56 -7.87
C GLU A 69 10.04 -16.79 -6.96
N GLU A 70 11.12 -17.17 -6.27
CA GLU A 70 11.12 -18.27 -5.29
C GLU A 70 10.20 -17.94 -4.11
N ASP A 71 10.29 -16.73 -3.57
CA ASP A 71 9.45 -16.27 -2.47
C ASP A 71 7.96 -16.24 -2.84
N ILE A 72 7.63 -15.88 -4.10
CA ILE A 72 6.25 -15.95 -4.60
C ILE A 72 5.75 -17.40 -4.70
N TYR A 73 6.59 -18.34 -5.13
CA TYR A 73 6.20 -19.76 -5.13
C TYR A 73 5.98 -20.28 -3.71
N GLU A 74 6.85 -19.92 -2.76
CA GLU A 74 6.65 -20.26 -1.35
C GLU A 74 5.35 -19.66 -0.80
N LEU A 75 5.03 -18.40 -1.15
CA LEU A 75 3.75 -17.76 -0.82
C LEU A 75 2.57 -18.63 -1.29
N PHE A 76 2.59 -19.11 -2.53
CA PHE A 76 1.50 -19.93 -3.07
C PHE A 76 1.33 -21.26 -2.35
N ASP A 77 2.39 -21.83 -1.79
CA ASP A 77 2.33 -23.09 -1.04
C ASP A 77 1.67 -22.93 0.34
N TYR A 78 1.50 -21.70 0.83
CA TYR A 78 0.66 -21.44 2.01
C TYR A 78 -0.84 -21.49 1.71
N PHE A 79 -1.24 -21.40 0.44
CA PHE A 79 -2.63 -21.38 0.00
C PHE A 79 -2.99 -22.69 -0.72
N ASP A 80 -3.38 -23.70 0.06
CA ASP A 80 -3.88 -24.99 -0.45
C ASP A 80 -5.26 -24.89 -1.13
N GLU A 81 -6.04 -23.86 -0.79
CA GLU A 81 -7.41 -23.63 -1.24
C GLU A 81 -7.58 -22.19 -1.76
N GLU A 82 -8.57 -21.99 -2.63
CA GLU A 82 -8.91 -20.67 -3.16
C GLU A 82 -9.41 -19.73 -2.05
N ILE A 83 -8.99 -18.47 -2.08
CA ILE A 83 -9.53 -17.42 -1.23
C ILE A 83 -10.95 -17.07 -1.73
N VAL A 84 -11.96 -17.69 -1.13
CA VAL A 84 -13.38 -17.54 -1.52
C VAL A 84 -14.06 -16.27 -0.98
N SER A 85 -13.52 -15.70 0.10
CA SER A 85 -14.05 -14.47 0.69
C SER A 85 -12.98 -13.75 1.49
N TYR A 86 -13.08 -12.43 1.51
CA TYR A 86 -12.24 -11.57 2.33
C TYR A 86 -13.01 -10.32 2.74
N GLU A 87 -12.62 -9.76 3.88
CA GLU A 87 -13.06 -8.45 4.30
C GLU A 87 -11.89 -7.48 4.17
N ASP A 88 -12.06 -6.48 3.31
CA ASP A 88 -11.27 -5.26 3.36
C ASP A 88 -12.07 -4.26 4.20
N ASP A 89 -11.70 -4.13 5.47
CA ASP A 89 -12.35 -3.19 6.36
C ASP A 89 -11.71 -1.79 6.33
N GLY A 90 -10.83 -1.55 5.36
CA GLY A 90 -10.07 -0.31 5.24
C GLY A 90 -9.15 -0.07 6.43
N THR A 91 -8.83 -1.11 7.24
CA THR A 91 -7.84 -0.98 8.30
C THR A 91 -6.46 -0.93 7.65
N TYR A 92 -5.90 0.27 7.60
CA TYR A 92 -4.50 0.48 7.25
C TYR A 92 -3.63 0.04 8.43
N GLY A 93 -2.57 -0.68 8.12
CA GLY A 93 -1.60 -1.12 9.11
C GLY A 93 -0.65 -0.03 9.49
N THR A 94 0.64 -0.30 9.30
CA THR A 94 1.66 0.73 9.43
C THR A 94 1.49 1.69 8.26
N SER A 95 1.61 2.99 8.52
CA SER A 95 1.68 4.00 7.47
C SER A 95 2.61 5.12 7.90
N GLU A 96 3.33 5.70 6.95
CA GLU A 96 4.14 6.89 7.15
C GLU A 96 3.96 7.83 5.96
N THR A 97 3.91 9.13 6.26
CA THR A 97 3.95 10.19 5.26
C THR A 97 4.98 11.22 5.71
N VAL A 98 6.00 11.45 4.91
CA VAL A 98 7.04 12.46 5.16
C VAL A 98 6.85 13.63 4.21
N VAL A 99 6.81 14.84 4.77
CA VAL A 99 6.66 16.07 4.02
C VAL A 99 7.91 16.92 4.19
N SER A 100 8.53 17.31 3.09
CA SER A 100 9.68 18.22 3.04
C SER A 100 9.38 19.38 2.10
N ASP A 101 9.64 20.61 2.53
CA ASP A 101 9.35 21.84 1.78
C ASP A 101 7.91 21.90 1.22
N GLY A 102 6.96 21.36 1.97
CA GLY A 102 5.55 21.31 1.60
C GLY A 102 5.17 20.20 0.61
N LYS A 103 6.13 19.41 0.14
CA LYS A 103 5.89 18.29 -0.78
C LYS A 103 5.97 16.96 -0.06
N ILE A 104 5.16 16.01 -0.49
CA ILE A 104 5.26 14.63 0.00
C ILE A 104 6.51 14.01 -0.63
N VAL A 105 7.46 13.58 0.20
CA VAL A 105 8.71 12.94 -0.25
C VAL A 105 8.74 11.44 0.00
N LEU A 106 7.94 10.96 0.95
CA LEU A 106 7.71 9.53 1.21
C LEU A 106 6.24 9.35 1.61
N ASP A 107 5.59 8.34 1.06
CA ASP A 107 4.29 7.85 1.53
C ASP A 107 4.21 6.34 1.32
N TYR A 108 4.01 5.60 2.40
CA TYR A 108 3.78 4.16 2.33
C TYR A 108 2.69 3.74 3.32
N ASP A 109 2.02 2.64 3.02
CA ASP A 109 1.12 1.99 3.96
C ASP A 109 0.93 0.50 3.70
N SER A 110 0.43 -0.20 4.72
CA SER A 110 0.00 -1.59 4.63
C SER A 110 -1.53 -1.68 4.52
N THR A 111 -2.03 -2.47 3.57
CA THR A 111 -3.44 -2.89 3.50
C THR A 111 -3.60 -4.25 4.16
N TYR A 112 -4.57 -4.39 5.08
CA TYR A 112 -4.89 -5.68 5.68
C TYR A 112 -6.16 -6.28 5.08
N VAL A 113 -6.02 -7.44 4.46
CA VAL A 113 -7.14 -8.28 4.01
C VAL A 113 -7.44 -9.29 5.10
N LYS A 114 -8.61 -9.18 5.74
CA LYS A 114 -9.02 -10.04 6.85
C LYS A 114 -9.89 -11.19 6.38
N ASN A 115 -10.03 -12.19 7.25
CA ASN A 115 -10.90 -13.36 7.06
C ASN A 115 -10.55 -14.22 5.82
N VAL A 116 -9.29 -14.22 5.41
CA VAL A 116 -8.79 -15.17 4.41
C VAL A 116 -8.89 -16.57 5.02
N THR A 117 -9.83 -17.36 4.50
CA THR A 117 -10.14 -18.69 5.02
C THR A 117 -9.46 -19.74 4.14
N LEU A 118 -8.67 -20.60 4.78
CA LEU A 118 -7.96 -21.74 4.17
C LEU A 118 -8.34 -22.98 4.98
N GLY A 119 -9.29 -23.77 4.49
CA GLY A 119 -9.94 -24.84 5.26
C GLY A 119 -10.50 -24.33 6.59
N ASN A 120 -9.98 -24.84 7.71
CA ASN A 120 -10.38 -24.43 9.08
C ASN A 120 -9.53 -23.31 9.69
N LYS A 121 -8.52 -22.81 8.96
CA LYS A 121 -7.61 -21.77 9.46
C LYS A 121 -8.02 -20.41 8.88
N LYS A 122 -7.95 -19.39 9.72
CA LYS A 122 -8.13 -18.00 9.32
C LYS A 122 -6.79 -17.29 9.34
N TYR A 123 -6.48 -16.66 8.23
CA TYR A 123 -5.32 -15.82 8.06
C TYR A 123 -5.75 -14.39 7.76
N SER A 124 -4.77 -13.50 7.80
CA SER A 124 -4.87 -12.19 7.18
C SER A 124 -3.68 -11.99 6.26
N LEU A 125 -3.91 -11.30 5.15
CA LEU A 125 -2.87 -10.89 4.22
C LEU A 125 -2.54 -9.42 4.51
N SER A 126 -1.25 -9.07 4.59
CA SER A 126 -0.79 -7.69 4.49
C SER A 126 -0.20 -7.45 3.11
N ILE A 127 -0.57 -6.34 2.49
CA ILE A 127 0.01 -5.86 1.24
C ILE A 127 0.61 -4.49 1.53
N ASP A 128 1.94 -4.40 1.47
CA ASP A 128 2.68 -3.17 1.71
C ASP A 128 2.89 -2.44 0.38
N ILE A 129 2.56 -1.15 0.36
CA ILE A 129 2.58 -0.32 -0.84
C ILE A 129 3.32 0.97 -0.53
N THR A 130 4.35 1.25 -1.31
CA THR A 130 4.98 2.57 -1.35
C THR A 130 4.35 3.37 -2.48
N TRP A 131 3.71 4.48 -2.13
CA TRP A 131 2.97 5.32 -3.07
C TRP A 131 3.83 6.45 -3.65
N VAL A 132 4.77 6.92 -2.85
CA VAL A 132 5.75 7.96 -3.18
C VAL A 132 7.04 7.63 -2.45
N ASP A 133 8.17 7.63 -3.16
CA ASP A 133 9.50 7.68 -2.58
C ASP A 133 10.38 8.54 -3.49
N LYS A 134 10.76 9.72 -3.00
CA LYS A 134 11.57 10.69 -3.77
C LYS A 134 13.06 10.46 -3.67
N ASP A 135 13.50 9.63 -2.74
CA ASP A 135 14.89 9.21 -2.65
C ASP A 135 15.15 7.97 -3.53
N ASP A 136 14.14 7.13 -3.74
CA ASP A 136 14.20 5.94 -4.61
C ASP A 136 12.86 5.67 -5.34
N GLU A 137 12.66 6.27 -6.52
CA GLU A 137 11.41 6.12 -7.29
C GLU A 137 11.14 4.68 -7.76
N ASP A 138 12.16 3.81 -7.77
CA ASP A 138 12.00 2.40 -8.13
C ASP A 138 11.41 1.56 -6.98
N MET A 139 11.23 2.15 -5.79
CA MET A 139 10.46 1.60 -4.67
C MET A 139 8.95 1.83 -4.78
N GLU A 140 8.47 2.71 -5.67
CA GLU A 140 7.02 2.92 -5.84
C GLU A 140 6.32 1.67 -6.42
N GLY A 141 5.34 1.12 -5.68
CA GLY A 141 4.66 -0.12 -6.03
C GLY A 141 4.37 -1.01 -4.82
N VAL A 142 4.03 -2.29 -5.06
CA VAL A 142 3.97 -3.28 -3.98
C VAL A 142 5.39 -3.56 -3.52
N THR A 143 5.64 -3.43 -2.22
CA THR A 143 6.96 -3.62 -1.61
C THR A 143 6.98 -4.77 -0.63
N GLY A 144 5.84 -5.42 -0.39
CA GLY A 144 5.82 -6.62 0.44
C GLY A 144 4.45 -7.26 0.50
N ILE A 145 4.46 -8.58 0.70
CA ILE A 145 3.26 -9.38 0.91
C ILE A 145 3.50 -10.31 2.09
N GLY A 146 2.64 -10.20 3.10
CA GLY A 146 2.79 -10.95 4.35
C GLY A 146 1.56 -11.78 4.68
N ILE A 147 1.79 -13.00 5.18
CA ILE A 147 0.74 -13.84 5.77
C ILE A 147 0.84 -13.72 7.28
N ARG A 148 -0.31 -13.48 7.91
CA ARG A 148 -0.41 -13.36 9.37
C ARG A 148 -1.44 -14.33 9.92
N ASP A 149 -1.12 -14.92 11.07
CA ASP A 149 -2.04 -15.81 11.78
C ASP A 149 -3.16 -15.02 12.48
N LYS A 150 -4.07 -15.74 13.13
CA LYS A 150 -5.15 -15.14 13.94
C LYS A 150 -4.67 -14.23 15.07
N ASN A 151 -3.42 -14.37 15.52
CA ASN A 151 -2.79 -13.53 16.55
C ASN A 151 -2.01 -12.35 15.94
N LYS A 152 -2.10 -12.15 14.62
CA LYS A 152 -1.38 -11.15 13.82
C LYS A 152 0.14 -11.37 13.76
N ALA A 153 0.63 -12.52 14.20
CA ALA A 153 2.03 -12.89 14.04
C ALA A 153 2.31 -13.12 12.56
N ILE A 154 3.41 -12.55 12.05
CA ILE A 154 3.88 -12.78 10.69
C ILE A 154 4.36 -14.23 10.61
N ILE A 155 3.79 -14.98 9.68
CA ILE A 155 4.14 -16.38 9.40
C ILE A 155 5.07 -16.44 8.18
N PHE A 156 4.83 -15.57 7.22
CA PHE A 156 5.57 -15.46 5.97
C PHE A 156 5.56 -14.00 5.51
N TYR A 157 6.64 -13.56 4.89
CA TYR A 157 6.78 -12.21 4.36
C TYR A 157 7.79 -12.19 3.22
N ILE A 158 7.36 -11.63 2.09
CA ILE A 158 8.21 -11.15 1.01
C ILE A 158 8.46 -9.66 1.25
#